data_AF-A0A7X7I5H5-F1
#
_entry.id   AF-A0A7X7I5H5-F1
#
_cell.length_a   1.000
_cell.length_b   1.000
_cell.length_c   1.000
_cell.angle_alpha   90.00
_cell.angle_beta   90.00
_cell.angle_gamma   90.00
#
_symmetry.space_group_name_H-M   'P 1'
#
loop_
_entity.id
_entity.type
_entity.pdbx_description
1 polymer ?
#
loop_
_entity_poly.entity_id
_entity_poly.type
_entity_poly.pdbx_seq_one_letter_code
_entity_poly.pdbx_strand_id
1 'polypeptide(L)'
;MRTEQTLPRSVSKNDIKISGTSKRSAFELTKKIIIIIFIFATLTVIYSFLEPYWIETKKYTIYSADVPGLFDGYSIVFLSDIHHGRNYSLTSVKKLVKKVNNLNPDLVLLGGDYVEGSPKYIIPCINILGKLNTSFGFVTMGVLGNHDHWQGASLTRRMMAESGIICLDNRAVWIRKGNQRIRIGGVGDHCE
;
A
#
# COMPACT_ATOMS: atom_id res chain seq x y z
N MET A 1 34.40 77.80 -45.50
CA MET A 1 35.21 76.80 -46.23
C MET A 1 34.91 75.44 -45.60
N ARG A 2 34.67 74.42 -46.43
CA ARG A 2 34.00 73.15 -46.11
C ARG A 2 34.65 72.32 -44.99
N THR A 3 33.78 71.88 -44.08
CA THR A 3 33.70 70.63 -43.30
C THR A 3 34.78 69.56 -43.53
N GLU A 4 35.40 69.10 -42.43
CA GLU A 4 35.74 67.68 -42.23
C GLU A 4 35.41 67.23 -40.80
N GLN A 5 34.82 66.04 -40.75
CA GLN A 5 34.19 65.37 -39.62
C GLN A 5 35.19 64.99 -38.52
N THR A 6 34.84 65.30 -37.27
CA THR A 6 35.42 64.66 -36.10
C THR A 6 34.79 63.28 -35.90
N LEU A 7 35.57 62.22 -36.20
CA LEU A 7 35.22 60.84 -35.85
C LEU A 7 35.28 60.65 -34.32
N PRO A 8 34.26 60.07 -33.66
CA PRO A 8 34.34 59.77 -32.25
C PRO A 8 35.32 58.61 -31.98
N ARG A 9 36.11 58.79 -30.92
CA ARG A 9 37.09 57.84 -30.36
C ARG A 9 36.51 56.43 -30.27
N SER A 10 37.29 55.46 -30.72
CA SER A 10 37.08 54.03 -30.55
C SER A 10 36.79 53.68 -29.08
N VAL A 11 35.59 53.20 -28.80
CA VAL A 11 35.31 52.51 -27.54
C VAL A 11 36.12 51.21 -27.55
N SER A 12 37.04 51.12 -26.60
CA SER A 12 37.88 49.96 -26.33
C SER A 12 37.03 48.69 -26.19
N LYS A 13 37.33 47.67 -26.99
CA LYS A 13 36.66 46.35 -27.02
C LYS A 13 36.92 45.47 -25.78
N ASN A 14 37.43 46.01 -24.66
CA ASN A 14 38.08 45.18 -23.64
C ASN A 14 37.37 45.03 -22.29
N ASP A 15 36.11 45.44 -22.11
CA ASP A 15 35.46 45.30 -20.79
C ASP A 15 34.13 44.53 -20.78
N ILE A 16 33.99 43.51 -21.63
CA ILE A 16 33.02 42.45 -21.39
C ILE A 16 33.78 41.20 -20.96
N LYS A 17 34.11 41.14 -19.66
CA LYS A 17 34.49 39.88 -18.99
C LYS A 17 33.28 38.96 -19.00
N ILE A 18 33.11 38.19 -20.06
CA ILE A 18 32.27 36.98 -20.02
C ILE A 18 33.01 36.03 -19.08
N SER A 19 32.52 35.90 -17.85
CA SER A 19 33.03 35.00 -16.83
C SER A 19 32.87 33.55 -17.31
N GLY A 20 33.84 33.08 -18.09
CA GLY A 20 33.94 31.67 -18.46
C GLY A 20 34.09 30.84 -17.20
N THR A 21 33.06 30.08 -16.86
CA THR A 21 33.11 29.07 -15.80
C THR A 21 34.28 28.13 -16.11
N SER A 22 35.25 28.02 -15.19
CA SER A 22 36.45 27.22 -15.44
C SER A 22 36.05 25.75 -15.67
N LYS A 23 36.69 25.05 -16.63
CA LYS A 23 36.41 23.63 -16.90
C LYS A 23 36.47 22.76 -15.63
N ARG A 24 37.30 23.15 -14.63
CA ARG A 24 37.35 22.53 -13.30
C ARG A 24 36.06 22.74 -12.50
N SER A 25 35.46 23.94 -12.55
CA SER A 25 34.18 24.23 -11.89
C SER A 25 33.01 23.44 -12.49
N ALA A 26 32.97 23.29 -13.83
CA ALA A 26 31.97 22.47 -14.50
C ALA A 26 32.13 20.97 -14.17
N PHE A 27 33.37 20.48 -14.07
CA PHE A 27 33.68 19.10 -13.67
C PHE A 27 33.27 18.80 -12.22
N GLU A 28 33.59 19.69 -11.27
CA GLU A 28 33.19 19.53 -9.87
C GLU A 28 31.66 19.61 -9.69
N LEU A 29 30.98 20.48 -10.46
CA LEU A 29 29.52 20.54 -10.45
C LEU A 29 28.90 19.25 -11.00
N THR A 30 29.42 18.73 -12.11
CA THR A 30 28.97 17.46 -12.70
C THR A 30 29.16 16.29 -11.72
N LYS A 31 30.32 16.22 -11.06
CA LYS A 31 30.61 15.21 -10.04
C LYS A 31 29.63 15.29 -8.86
N LYS A 32 29.32 16.49 -8.36
CA LYS A 32 28.31 16.68 -7.31
C LYS A 32 26.92 16.22 -7.75
N ILE A 33 26.52 16.53 -8.97
CA ILE A 33 25.24 16.08 -9.53
C ILE A 33 25.17 14.54 -9.58
N ILE A 34 26.23 13.88 -10.07
CA ILE A 34 26.30 12.42 -10.12
C ILE A 34 26.20 11.82 -8.70
N ILE A 35 26.90 12.40 -7.72
CA ILE A 35 26.82 11.96 -6.31
C ILE A 35 25.40 12.11 -5.77
N ILE A 36 24.73 13.24 -6.03
CA ILE A 36 23.35 13.48 -5.58
C ILE A 36 22.40 12.47 -6.21
N ILE A 37 22.50 12.21 -7.52
CA ILE A 37 21.69 11.20 -8.22
C ILE A 37 21.92 9.82 -7.63
N PHE A 38 23.18 9.45 -7.37
CA PHE A 38 23.52 8.16 -6.78
C PHE A 38 22.96 8.00 -5.36
N ILE A 39 23.07 9.03 -4.52
CA ILE A 39 22.47 9.04 -3.18
C ILE A 39 20.95 8.90 -3.30
N PHE A 40 20.30 9.67 -4.17
CA PHE A 40 18.86 9.61 -4.36
C PHE A 40 18.39 8.23 -4.83
N ALA A 41 19.06 7.63 -5.81
CA ALA A 41 18.78 6.27 -6.26
C ALA A 41 18.96 5.24 -5.14
N THR A 42 20.04 5.37 -4.36
CA THR A 42 20.31 4.49 -3.21
C THR A 42 19.21 4.60 -2.15
N LEU A 43 18.79 5.82 -1.81
CA LEU A 43 17.71 6.06 -0.84
C LEU A 43 16.38 5.48 -1.33
N THR A 44 16.06 5.62 -2.62
CA THR A 44 14.85 5.02 -3.21
C THR A 44 14.87 3.50 -3.13
N VAL A 45 16.01 2.87 -3.41
CA VAL A 45 16.18 1.42 -3.27
C VAL A 45 15.96 1.01 -1.82
N ILE A 46 16.61 1.68 -0.87
CA ILE A 46 16.44 1.41 0.56
C ILE A 46 14.97 1.57 0.98
N TYR A 47 14.32 2.67 0.57
CA TYR A 47 12.92 2.92 0.90
C TYR A 47 12.01 1.82 0.36
N SER A 48 12.24 1.34 -0.86
CA SER A 48 11.46 0.25 -1.47
C SER A 48 11.58 -1.07 -0.69
N PHE A 49 12.68 -1.29 0.03
CA PHE A 49 12.84 -2.45 0.92
C PHE A 49 12.27 -2.23 2.33
N LEU A 50 12.02 -0.99 2.74
CA LEU A 50 11.51 -0.66 4.08
C LEU A 50 9.99 -0.44 4.12
N GLU A 51 9.44 0.24 3.11
CA GLU A 51 8.03 0.62 3.01
C GLU A 51 7.07 -0.56 3.19
N PRO A 52 7.29 -1.76 2.62
CA PRO A 52 6.38 -2.90 2.78
C PRO A 52 6.26 -3.40 4.22
N TYR A 53 7.23 -3.09 5.08
CA TYR A 53 7.24 -3.48 6.50
C TYR A 53 6.66 -2.39 7.40
N TRP A 54 6.35 -1.22 6.85
CA TRP A 54 5.83 -0.07 7.59
C TRP A 54 4.31 -0.11 7.66
N ILE A 55 3.78 -1.02 8.48
CA ILE A 55 2.33 -1.16 8.66
C ILE A 55 1.77 0.11 9.32
N GLU A 56 1.03 0.93 8.58
CA GLU A 56 0.30 2.09 9.06
C GLU A 56 -1.18 1.73 9.31
N THR A 57 -1.84 2.41 10.25
CA THR A 57 -3.30 2.28 10.45
C THR A 57 -3.96 3.58 10.07
N LYS A 58 -4.70 3.57 8.95
CA LYS A 58 -5.51 4.71 8.51
C LYS A 58 -6.95 4.54 9.00
N LYS A 59 -7.53 5.61 9.53
CA LYS A 59 -8.90 5.61 10.08
C LYS A 59 -9.78 6.52 9.23
N TYR A 60 -10.91 6.00 8.80
CA TYR A 60 -11.94 6.73 8.07
C TYR A 60 -13.26 6.60 8.81
N THR A 61 -13.97 7.71 8.97
CA THR A 61 -15.33 7.71 9.53
C THR A 61 -16.31 7.90 8.38
N ILE A 62 -17.22 6.94 8.21
CA ILE A 62 -18.25 6.95 7.17
C ILE A 62 -19.58 7.27 7.83
N TYR A 63 -20.30 8.24 7.28
CA TYR A 63 -21.66 8.59 7.70
C TYR A 63 -22.63 8.25 6.57
N SER A 64 -23.70 7.55 6.89
CA SER A 64 -24.79 7.26 5.96
C SER A 64 -26.11 7.15 6.70
N ALA A 65 -27.16 7.72 6.13
CA ALA A 65 -28.53 7.60 6.66
C ALA A 65 -29.07 6.16 6.57
N ASP A 66 -28.47 5.34 5.69
CA ASP A 66 -28.86 3.93 5.52
C ASP A 66 -28.22 3.01 6.58
N VAL A 67 -27.26 3.51 7.37
CA VAL A 67 -26.62 2.74 8.44
C VAL A 67 -27.48 2.87 9.71
N PRO A 68 -28.02 1.76 10.24
CA PRO A 68 -28.90 1.82 11.41
C PRO A 68 -28.15 2.29 12.67
N GLY A 69 -28.82 3.02 13.56
CA GLY A 69 -28.19 3.64 14.74
C GLY A 69 -27.50 2.69 15.72
N LEU A 70 -27.88 1.40 15.80
CA LEU A 70 -27.15 0.41 16.61
C LEU A 70 -25.75 0.13 16.06
N PHE A 71 -25.49 0.44 14.79
CA PHE A 71 -24.17 0.38 14.16
C PHE A 71 -23.39 1.70 14.29
N ASP A 72 -23.87 2.67 15.06
CA ASP A 72 -23.06 3.83 15.40
C ASP A 72 -21.80 3.40 16.17
N GLY A 73 -20.66 3.97 15.79
CA GLY A 73 -19.34 3.56 16.28
C GLY A 73 -18.89 2.15 15.88
N TYR A 74 -19.62 1.45 14.98
CA TYR A 74 -19.23 0.11 14.53
C TYR A 74 -17.94 0.17 13.71
N SER A 75 -16.94 -0.57 14.16
CA SER A 75 -15.58 -0.51 13.66
C SER A 75 -15.25 -1.70 12.75
N ILE A 76 -14.80 -1.40 11.53
CA ILE A 76 -14.41 -2.39 10.54
C ILE A 76 -12.92 -2.19 10.21
N VAL A 77 -12.14 -3.26 10.30
CA VAL A 77 -10.78 -3.29 9.76
C VAL A 77 -10.82 -3.99 8.40
N PHE A 78 -10.24 -3.35 7.38
CA PHE A 78 -10.10 -3.92 6.05
C PHE A 78 -8.63 -4.20 5.75
N LEU A 79 -8.32 -5.41 5.29
CA LEU A 79 -6.99 -5.85 4.89
C LEU A 79 -7.06 -6.45 3.48
N SER A 80 -6.12 -6.14 2.61
CA SER A 80 -5.95 -6.78 1.31
C SER A 80 -4.45 -6.89 0.99
N ASP A 81 -4.11 -7.58 -0.10
CA ASP A 81 -2.77 -7.55 -0.71
C ASP A 81 -1.66 -7.91 0.29
N ILE A 82 -1.90 -8.93 1.11
CA ILE A 82 -0.94 -9.37 2.13
C ILE A 82 0.28 -10.01 1.46
N HIS A 83 0.07 -10.69 0.32
CA HIS A 83 1.13 -11.28 -0.50
C HIS A 83 2.16 -12.08 0.31
N HIS A 84 1.68 -12.94 1.23
CA HIS A 84 2.59 -13.80 1.97
C HIS A 84 3.35 -14.72 1.01
N GLY A 85 4.68 -14.60 1.02
CA GLY A 85 5.53 -15.30 0.08
C GLY A 85 7.00 -15.21 0.46
N ARG A 86 7.88 -15.26 -0.54
CA ARG A 86 9.33 -15.16 -0.33
C ARG A 86 9.74 -13.82 0.29
N ASN A 87 9.11 -12.74 -0.13
CA ASN A 87 9.47 -11.39 0.25
C ASN A 87 8.72 -10.90 1.51
N TYR A 88 7.48 -11.36 1.73
CA TYR A 88 6.72 -11.03 2.93
C TYR A 88 6.60 -12.23 3.86
N SER A 89 7.37 -12.19 4.96
CA SER A 89 7.50 -13.33 5.88
C SER A 89 6.22 -13.64 6.67
N LEU A 90 6.07 -14.88 7.11
CA LEU A 90 4.96 -15.27 8.01
C LEU A 90 5.03 -14.52 9.35
N THR A 91 6.22 -14.13 9.79
CA THR A 91 6.42 -13.28 10.98
C THR A 91 5.79 -11.90 10.79
N SER A 92 5.86 -11.34 9.58
CA SER A 92 5.19 -10.08 9.25
C SER A 92 3.67 -10.22 9.30
N VAL A 93 3.11 -11.30 8.75
CA VAL A 93 1.66 -11.63 8.86
C VAL A 93 1.24 -11.75 10.34
N LYS A 94 2.04 -12.41 11.19
CA LYS A 94 1.77 -12.49 12.64
C LYS A 94 1.76 -11.11 13.32
N LYS A 95 2.68 -10.21 12.94
CA LYS A 95 2.70 -8.83 13.44
C LYS A 95 1.46 -8.06 12.99
N LEU A 96 1.04 -8.23 11.74
CA LEU A 96 -0.19 -7.65 11.20
C LEU A 96 -1.40 -8.10 12.02
N VAL A 97 -1.60 -9.41 12.19
CA VAL A 97 -2.72 -9.96 12.98
C VAL A 97 -2.70 -9.46 14.42
N LYS A 98 -1.53 -9.43 15.08
CA LYS A 98 -1.41 -8.88 16.44
C LYS A 98 -1.83 -7.40 16.48
N LYS A 99 -1.41 -6.60 15.49
CA LYS A 99 -1.76 -5.18 15.41
C LYS A 99 -3.27 -4.99 15.22
N VAL A 100 -3.91 -5.80 14.36
CA VAL A 100 -5.36 -5.75 14.12
C VAL A 100 -6.14 -6.15 15.36
N ASN A 101 -5.74 -7.23 16.04
CA ASN A 101 -6.40 -7.68 17.27
C ASN A 101 -6.32 -6.61 18.37
N ASN A 102 -5.22 -5.85 18.45
CA ASN A 102 -5.09 -4.74 19.40
C ASN A 102 -6.01 -3.55 19.09
N LEU A 103 -6.53 -3.42 17.87
CA LEU A 103 -7.55 -2.43 17.54
C LEU A 103 -8.94 -2.82 18.06
N ASN A 104 -9.12 -4.09 18.43
CA ASN A 104 -10.37 -4.66 18.93
C ASN A 104 -11.60 -4.35 18.05
N PRO A 105 -11.54 -4.62 16.73
CA PRO A 105 -12.63 -4.24 15.82
C PRO A 105 -13.88 -5.10 16.03
N ASP A 106 -15.01 -4.59 15.57
CA ASP A 106 -16.26 -5.35 15.52
C ASP A 106 -16.26 -6.35 14.35
N LEU A 107 -15.60 -6.00 13.25
CA LEU A 107 -15.52 -6.79 12.02
C LEU A 107 -14.15 -6.68 11.35
N VAL A 108 -13.65 -7.79 10.80
CA VAL A 108 -12.49 -7.79 9.92
C VAL A 108 -12.89 -8.28 8.53
N LEU A 109 -12.58 -7.48 7.52
CA LEU A 109 -12.80 -7.77 6.11
C LEU A 109 -11.46 -8.01 5.40
N LEU A 110 -11.41 -9.06 4.60
CA LEU A 110 -10.26 -9.49 3.84
C LEU A 110 -10.55 -9.35 2.33
N GLY A 111 -9.80 -8.50 1.64
CA GLY A 111 -10.01 -8.12 0.24
C GLY A 111 -9.37 -9.03 -0.81
N GLY A 112 -8.73 -10.13 -0.40
CA GLY A 112 -7.99 -11.02 -1.32
C GLY A 112 -6.49 -10.74 -1.38
N ASP A 113 -5.81 -11.50 -2.22
CA ASP A 113 -4.36 -11.51 -2.46
C ASP A 113 -3.56 -11.85 -1.19
N TYR A 114 -3.86 -13.02 -0.62
CA TYR A 114 -3.26 -13.46 0.64
C TYR A 114 -1.85 -14.01 0.48
N VAL A 115 -1.54 -14.59 -0.68
CA VAL A 115 -0.27 -15.30 -0.93
C VAL A 115 0.31 -14.99 -2.29
N GLU A 116 1.63 -15.11 -2.39
CA GLU A 116 2.36 -14.87 -3.64
C GLU A 116 3.34 -16.01 -3.97
N GLY A 117 3.39 -16.39 -5.25
CA GLY A 117 4.46 -17.17 -5.85
C GLY A 117 4.46 -18.68 -5.61
N SER A 118 3.73 -19.20 -4.60
CA SER A 118 3.59 -20.66 -4.43
C SER A 118 2.40 -21.07 -3.55
N PRO A 119 1.69 -22.17 -3.87
CA PRO A 119 0.60 -22.71 -3.03
C PRO A 119 1.03 -23.09 -1.60
N LYS A 120 2.33 -23.38 -1.38
CA LYS A 120 2.85 -23.76 -0.05
C LYS A 120 2.67 -22.67 1.01
N TYR A 121 2.45 -21.43 0.60
CA TYR A 121 2.24 -20.28 1.49
C TYR A 121 0.78 -20.15 1.96
N ILE A 122 -0.18 -20.84 1.31
CA ILE A 122 -1.62 -20.70 1.61
C ILE A 122 -1.93 -21.13 3.03
N ILE A 123 -1.65 -22.39 3.36
CA ILE A 123 -1.95 -22.97 4.67
C ILE A 123 -1.37 -22.14 5.82
N PRO A 124 -0.06 -21.80 5.85
CA PRO A 124 0.48 -21.02 6.95
C PRO A 124 -0.10 -19.59 7.01
N CYS A 125 -0.35 -18.94 5.87
CA CYS A 125 -0.93 -17.59 5.85
C CYS A 125 -2.35 -17.60 6.45
N ILE A 126 -3.23 -18.41 5.88
CA ILE A 126 -4.64 -18.45 6.27
C ILE A 126 -4.81 -18.92 7.73
N ASN A 127 -3.99 -19.86 8.21
CA ASN A 127 -3.99 -20.27 9.62
C ASN A 127 -3.63 -19.14 10.59
N ILE A 128 -2.80 -18.18 10.17
CA ILE A 128 -2.49 -16.99 10.97
C ILE A 128 -3.62 -15.97 10.88
N LEU A 129 -4.21 -15.77 9.70
CA LEU A 129 -5.37 -14.89 9.52
C LEU A 129 -6.60 -15.40 10.28
N GLY A 130 -6.76 -16.71 10.45
CA GLY A 130 -7.80 -17.31 11.30
C GLY A 130 -7.70 -16.93 12.79
N LYS A 131 -6.58 -16.32 13.21
CA LYS A 131 -6.38 -15.80 14.58
C LYS A 131 -6.78 -14.33 14.72
N LEU A 132 -7.36 -13.73 13.68
CA LEU A 132 -8.00 -12.43 13.77
C LEU A 132 -9.20 -12.52 14.72
N ASN A 133 -9.15 -11.74 15.79
CA ASN A 133 -10.16 -11.71 16.82
C ASN A 133 -11.03 -10.45 16.67
N THR A 134 -12.32 -10.61 16.93
CA THR A 134 -13.28 -9.49 17.01
C THR A 134 -13.94 -9.47 18.39
N SER A 135 -14.42 -8.29 18.81
CA SER A 135 -15.04 -8.08 20.13
C SER A 135 -16.24 -9.00 20.43
N PHE A 136 -16.89 -9.53 19.39
CA PHE A 136 -18.17 -10.24 19.51
C PHE A 136 -18.15 -11.70 19.01
N GLY A 137 -16.97 -12.35 18.97
CA GLY A 137 -16.91 -13.81 18.81
C GLY A 137 -16.83 -14.32 17.37
N PHE A 138 -15.99 -13.67 16.55
CA PHE A 138 -15.66 -13.95 15.15
C PHE A 138 -16.73 -13.57 14.13
N VAL A 139 -16.35 -12.70 13.19
CA VAL A 139 -16.78 -12.82 11.79
C VAL A 139 -15.69 -12.25 10.87
N THR A 140 -14.51 -12.86 10.82
CA THR A 140 -13.57 -12.50 9.75
C THR A 140 -14.18 -12.97 8.43
N MET A 141 -14.34 -12.06 7.48
CA MET A 141 -14.94 -12.38 6.17
C MET A 141 -14.04 -11.92 5.06
N GLY A 142 -14.06 -12.60 3.93
CA GLY A 142 -13.22 -12.18 2.81
C GLY A 142 -13.59 -12.74 1.47
N VAL A 143 -12.96 -12.18 0.45
CA VAL A 143 -13.02 -12.65 -0.94
C VAL A 143 -11.66 -13.19 -1.37
N LEU A 144 -11.60 -13.89 -2.49
CA LEU A 144 -10.35 -14.25 -3.14
C LEU A 144 -9.95 -13.14 -4.12
N GLY A 145 -8.65 -12.84 -4.17
CA GLY A 145 -8.04 -12.02 -5.21
C GLY A 145 -7.42 -12.88 -6.31
N ASN A 146 -6.98 -12.27 -7.41
CA ASN A 146 -6.37 -12.98 -8.53
C ASN A 146 -5.17 -13.84 -8.12
N HIS A 147 -4.32 -13.39 -7.18
CA HIS A 147 -3.20 -14.22 -6.74
C HIS A 147 -3.68 -15.47 -6.01
N ASP A 148 -4.74 -15.38 -5.21
CA ASP A 148 -5.32 -16.55 -4.55
C ASP A 148 -5.87 -17.54 -5.57
N HIS A 149 -6.46 -17.04 -6.66
CA HIS A 149 -6.89 -17.86 -7.79
C HIS A 149 -5.71 -18.55 -8.47
N TRP A 150 -4.64 -17.80 -8.80
CA TRP A 150 -3.46 -18.33 -9.48
C TRP A 150 -2.70 -19.36 -8.64
N GLN A 151 -2.64 -19.18 -7.31
CA GLN A 151 -1.93 -20.10 -6.42
C GLN A 151 -2.78 -21.30 -5.99
N GLY A 152 -4.10 -21.18 -5.91
CA GLY A 152 -4.97 -22.32 -5.61
C GLY A 152 -6.27 -21.95 -4.91
N ALA A 153 -7.23 -21.42 -5.67
CA ALA A 153 -8.53 -20.99 -5.15
C ALA A 153 -9.22 -22.03 -4.25
N SER A 154 -9.27 -23.29 -4.68
CA SER A 154 -9.91 -24.37 -3.93
C SER A 154 -9.26 -24.61 -2.57
N LEU A 155 -7.92 -24.57 -2.52
CA LEU A 155 -7.19 -24.70 -1.27
C LEU A 155 -7.41 -23.48 -0.38
N THR A 156 -7.37 -22.26 -0.93
CA THR A 156 -7.61 -21.03 -0.19
C THR A 156 -9.01 -21.02 0.43
N ARG A 157 -10.07 -21.30 -0.35
CA ARG A 157 -11.45 -21.38 0.15
C ARG A 157 -11.60 -22.43 1.25
N ARG A 158 -11.00 -23.61 1.07
CA ARG A 158 -11.01 -24.67 2.09
C ARG A 158 -10.34 -24.21 3.38
N MET A 159 -9.14 -23.64 3.29
CA MET A 159 -8.41 -23.15 4.45
C MET A 159 -9.13 -22.00 5.15
N MET A 160 -9.79 -21.11 4.40
CA MET A 160 -10.63 -20.05 4.97
C MET A 160 -11.74 -20.67 5.82
N ALA A 161 -12.47 -21.65 5.27
CA ALA A 161 -13.54 -22.33 6.00
C ALA A 161 -13.02 -23.05 7.26
N GLU A 162 -11.90 -23.79 7.14
CA GLU A 162 -11.25 -24.49 8.28
C GLU A 162 -10.74 -23.52 9.35
N SER A 163 -10.39 -22.28 8.96
CA SER A 163 -9.89 -21.23 9.85
C SER A 163 -10.99 -20.31 10.39
N GLY A 164 -12.27 -20.61 10.13
CA GLY A 164 -13.40 -19.80 10.58
C GLY A 164 -13.59 -18.48 9.82
N ILE A 165 -12.96 -18.32 8.65
CA ILE A 165 -13.10 -17.16 7.77
C ILE A 165 -14.25 -17.41 6.79
N ILE A 166 -15.24 -16.52 6.79
CA ILE A 166 -16.37 -16.62 5.87
C ILE A 166 -15.96 -16.11 4.49
N CYS A 167 -15.88 -17.01 3.52
CA CYS A 167 -15.68 -16.61 2.12
C CYS A 167 -16.97 -15.98 1.56
N LEU A 168 -16.87 -14.77 1.02
CA LEU A 168 -17.99 -13.98 0.48
C LEU A 168 -17.95 -13.83 -1.04
N ASP A 169 -17.15 -14.63 -1.77
CA ASP A 169 -17.10 -14.52 -3.23
C ASP A 169 -18.49 -14.61 -3.84
N ASN A 170 -18.91 -13.51 -4.47
CA ASN A 170 -20.20 -13.33 -5.12
C ASN A 170 -21.39 -13.68 -4.21
N ARG A 171 -21.22 -13.42 -2.90
CA ARG A 171 -22.21 -13.70 -1.86
C ARG A 171 -22.31 -12.54 -0.90
N ALA A 172 -23.41 -12.50 -0.17
CA ALA A 172 -23.64 -11.47 0.81
C ALA A 172 -24.34 -12.03 2.05
N VAL A 173 -23.93 -11.54 3.22
CA VAL A 173 -24.43 -11.99 4.52
C VAL A 173 -24.97 -10.82 5.33
N TRP A 174 -25.96 -11.10 6.17
CA TRP A 174 -26.51 -10.11 7.09
C TRP A 174 -25.79 -10.19 8.43
N ILE A 175 -25.20 -9.07 8.86
CA ILE A 175 -24.73 -8.89 10.24
C ILE A 175 -25.86 -8.25 11.04
N ARG A 176 -26.12 -8.77 12.24
CA ARG A 176 -27.17 -8.27 13.14
C ARG A 176 -26.55 -7.68 14.40
N LYS A 177 -27.12 -6.57 14.87
CA LYS A 177 -26.86 -5.99 16.20
C LYS A 177 -28.21 -5.62 16.80
N GLY A 178 -28.64 -6.37 17.82
CA GLY A 178 -30.00 -6.28 18.35
C GLY A 178 -31.06 -6.59 17.27
N ASN A 179 -32.02 -5.70 17.09
CA ASN A 179 -33.08 -5.78 16.08
C ASN A 179 -32.70 -5.17 14.72
N GLN A 180 -31.49 -4.61 14.58
CA GLN A 180 -31.02 -3.97 13.35
C GLN A 180 -30.00 -4.84 12.62
N ARG A 181 -29.81 -4.57 11.32
CA ARG A 181 -28.89 -5.34 10.48
C ARG A 181 -28.28 -4.50 9.36
N ILE A 182 -27.07 -4.87 8.97
CA ILE A 182 -26.39 -4.41 7.74
C ILE A 182 -26.02 -5.62 6.89
N ARG A 183 -25.89 -5.42 5.57
CA ARG A 183 -25.49 -6.48 4.65
C ARG A 183 -24.06 -6.24 4.18
N ILE A 184 -23.23 -7.27 4.30
CA ILE A 184 -21.88 -7.27 3.74
C ILE A 184 -21.89 -8.15 2.50
N GLY A 185 -21.56 -7.57 1.35
CA GLY A 185 -21.39 -8.27 0.08
C GLY A 185 -19.92 -8.37 -0.30
N GLY A 186 -19.51 -9.54 -0.76
CA GLY A 186 -18.21 -9.75 -1.38
C GLY A 186 -18.37 -9.91 -2.90
N VAL A 187 -17.50 -9.26 -3.64
CA VAL A 187 -17.32 -9.48 -5.08
C VAL A 187 -15.93 -10.07 -5.24
N GLY A 188 -15.86 -11.34 -5.64
CA GLY A 188 -14.58 -11.99 -5.90
C GLY A 188 -14.00 -11.52 -7.22
N ASP A 189 -12.69 -11.65 -7.39
CA ASP A 189 -12.06 -11.26 -8.65
C ASP A 189 -12.51 -12.16 -9.81
N HIS A 190 -12.56 -11.61 -11.01
CA HIS A 190 -12.98 -12.32 -12.21
C HIS A 190 -11.84 -13.20 -12.74
N CYS A 191 -11.67 -14.35 -12.09
CA CYS A 191 -10.70 -15.38 -12.45
C CYS A 191 -11.36 -16.76 -12.68
N GLU A 192 -12.69 -16.79 -12.74
CA GLU A 192 -13.56 -17.93 -13.06
C GLU A 192 -14.31 -17.70 -14.37
#